data_AF-A0A0C3AMK4-F1
#
_entry.id   AF-A0A0C3AMK4-F1
#
_cell.length_a   1.000
_cell.length_b   1.000
_cell.length_c   1.000
_cell.angle_alpha   90.00
_cell.angle_beta   90.00
_cell.angle_gamma   90.00
#
_symmetry.space_group_name_H-M   'P 1'
#
loop_
_entity.id
_entity.type
_entity.pdbx_description
1 polymer ?
#
loop_
_entity_poly.entity_id
_entity_poly.type
_entity_poly.pdbx_seq_one_letter_code
_entity_poly.pdbx_strand_id
1 'polypeptide(L)'
;MNLSTACSVALNSTTLFASSHFISPRYEEAEKEAEHHLLQKRGYYNYIDDVEISRPIFDLGPEATVALVNRLWDANYQDLALGGWSLLDIRTHASMFERAGMAVRHVGDLERKYILAYAFYSDAPLIPIPKEEIAMYRNGIPRSKIGSVLNHIPQTVRQKVLQIIAHLEQRVRIATSDEESDWARIASYLCHSYNAAEVIRDIARKWNYDRDCPLPVGVERHPGTSRLVWKKTGEAFTGHV
;
A
#
# COMPACT_ATOMS: atom_id res chain seq x y z
N MET A 1 -17.55 9.35 -62.51
CA MET A 1 -16.64 9.96 -61.51
C MET A 1 -15.36 9.14 -61.51
N ASN A 2 -14.30 9.66 -62.12
CA ASN A 2 -12.99 8.99 -62.18
C ASN A 2 -12.16 9.47 -60.98
N LEU A 3 -11.99 8.63 -59.97
CA LEU A 3 -10.99 8.84 -58.93
C LEU A 3 -9.61 8.79 -59.58
N SER A 4 -8.78 9.81 -59.35
CA SER A 4 -7.44 9.88 -59.95
C SER A 4 -6.58 8.71 -59.47
N THR A 5 -5.68 8.24 -60.32
CA THR A 5 -4.77 7.12 -60.07
C THR A 5 -3.97 7.30 -58.77
N ALA A 6 -3.69 8.56 -58.39
CA ALA A 6 -3.02 8.89 -57.13
C ALA A 6 -3.89 8.60 -55.89
N CYS A 7 -5.21 8.80 -55.98
CA CYS A 7 -6.15 8.50 -54.90
C CYS A 7 -6.33 6.99 -54.71
N SER A 8 -6.29 6.21 -55.80
CA SER A 8 -6.37 4.75 -55.74
C SER A 8 -5.10 4.13 -55.16
N VAL A 9 -3.91 4.68 -55.47
CA VAL A 9 -2.63 4.27 -54.88
C VAL A 9 -2.57 4.63 -53.39
N ALA A 10 -3.02 5.82 -53.00
CA ALA A 10 -3.04 6.26 -51.61
C ALA A 10 -4.00 5.42 -50.74
N LEU A 11 -5.17 5.04 -51.27
CA LEU A 11 -6.08 4.13 -50.59
C LEU A 11 -5.47 2.73 -50.47
N ASN A 12 -4.84 2.20 -51.52
CA ASN A 12 -4.17 0.90 -51.45
C ASN A 12 -3.00 0.90 -50.45
N SER A 13 -2.19 1.97 -50.39
CA SER A 13 -1.09 2.09 -49.44
C SER A 13 -1.58 2.22 -48.00
N THR A 14 -2.66 2.97 -47.76
CA THR A 14 -3.26 3.08 -46.42
C THR A 14 -3.90 1.76 -45.99
N THR A 15 -4.49 1.02 -46.93
CA THR A 15 -5.10 -0.30 -46.66
C THR A 15 -4.03 -1.37 -46.43
N LEU A 16 -2.88 -1.30 -47.12
CA LEU A 16 -1.71 -2.13 -46.84
C LEU A 16 -1.08 -1.81 -45.48
N PHE A 17 -1.00 -0.53 -45.10
CA PHE A 17 -0.48 -0.11 -43.79
C PHE A 17 -1.42 -0.48 -42.63
N ALA A 18 -2.74 -0.43 -42.86
CA ALA A 18 -3.77 -0.85 -41.91
C ALA A 18 -4.05 -2.37 -41.96
N SER A 19 -3.45 -3.10 -42.91
CA SER A 19 -3.63 -4.55 -43.01
C SER A 19 -2.88 -5.26 -41.88
N SER A 20 -3.47 -6.37 -41.42
CA SER A 20 -2.90 -7.26 -40.40
C SER A 20 -1.46 -7.69 -40.67
N HIS A 21 -0.92 -7.53 -41.89
CA HIS A 21 0.47 -7.86 -42.22
C HIS A 21 1.53 -6.98 -41.56
N PHE A 22 1.24 -5.73 -41.19
CA PHE A 22 2.22 -4.91 -40.45
C PHE A 22 2.13 -5.12 -38.94
N ILE A 23 0.93 -5.43 -38.45
CA ILE A 23 0.64 -5.58 -37.02
C ILE A 23 0.91 -7.01 -36.55
N SER A 24 0.54 -8.03 -37.32
CA SER A 24 0.64 -9.46 -36.93
C SER A 24 2.07 -9.92 -36.67
N PRO A 25 3.09 -9.60 -37.50
CA PRO A 25 4.46 -10.02 -37.21
C PRO A 25 4.99 -9.37 -35.93
N ARG A 26 4.62 -8.11 -35.68
CA ARG A 26 4.99 -7.41 -34.43
C ARG A 26 4.22 -7.91 -33.22
N TYR A 27 2.99 -8.40 -33.42
CA TYR A 27 2.21 -9.04 -32.37
C TYR A 27 2.80 -10.41 -32.02
N GLU A 28 3.18 -11.21 -33.02
CA GLU A 28 3.88 -12.49 -32.83
C GLU A 28 5.28 -12.31 -32.23
N GLU A 29 6.02 -11.26 -32.62
CA GLU A 29 7.29 -10.88 -32.00
C GLU A 29 7.09 -10.44 -30.55
N ALA A 30 6.07 -9.63 -30.26
CA ALA A 30 5.74 -9.20 -28.90
C ALA A 30 5.26 -10.36 -28.01
N GLU A 31 4.49 -11.31 -28.55
CA GLU A 31 4.10 -12.54 -27.85
C GLU A 31 5.31 -13.42 -27.57
N LYS A 32 6.22 -13.60 -28.54
CA LYS A 32 7.48 -14.32 -28.33
C LYS A 32 8.41 -13.63 -27.33
N GLU A 33 8.47 -12.30 -27.35
CA GLU A 33 9.21 -11.55 -26.33
C GLU A 33 8.56 -11.71 -24.95
N ALA A 34 7.23 -11.66 -24.85
CA ALA A 34 6.52 -11.92 -23.60
C ALA A 34 6.77 -13.35 -23.07
N GLU A 35 6.94 -14.34 -23.95
CA GLU A 35 7.35 -15.71 -23.63
C GLU A 35 8.81 -15.84 -23.17
N HIS A 36 9.63 -14.80 -23.33
CA HIS A 36 11.04 -14.84 -22.95
C HIS A 36 11.18 -15.02 -21.43
N HIS A 37 12.06 -15.94 -21.01
CA HIS A 37 12.21 -16.33 -19.61
C HIS A 37 12.63 -15.22 -18.61
N LEU A 38 13.09 -14.06 -19.11
CA LEU A 38 13.35 -12.84 -18.33
C LEU A 38 12.11 -11.95 -18.16
N LEU A 39 11.13 -12.07 -19.06
CA LEU A 39 9.86 -11.34 -19.06
C LEU A 39 8.72 -12.18 -18.47
N GLN A 40 8.90 -13.50 -18.42
CA GLN A 40 8.08 -14.41 -17.64
C GLN A 40 8.24 -14.10 -16.15
N LYS A 41 7.11 -13.93 -15.43
CA LYS A 41 7.07 -13.87 -13.97
C LYS A 41 7.63 -15.20 -13.44
N ARG A 42 8.95 -15.28 -13.21
CA ARG A 42 9.58 -16.47 -12.63
C ARG A 42 9.20 -16.58 -11.17
N GLY A 43 8.84 -17.80 -10.78
CA GLY A 43 8.54 -18.15 -9.41
C GLY A 43 9.79 -18.10 -8.52
N TYR A 44 9.70 -17.38 -7.40
CA TYR A 44 10.71 -17.38 -6.34
C TYR A 44 10.11 -17.99 -5.06
N TYR A 45 10.94 -18.29 -4.05
CA TYR A 45 10.49 -18.90 -2.80
C TYR A 45 9.46 -18.03 -2.07
N ASN A 46 8.41 -18.67 -1.56
CA ASN A 46 7.26 -18.02 -0.94
C ASN A 46 7.54 -17.53 0.49
N TYR A 47 7.51 -16.21 0.65
CA TYR A 47 7.65 -15.49 1.90
C TYR A 47 6.38 -15.56 2.78
N ILE A 48 5.30 -16.25 2.36
CA ILE A 48 4.03 -16.43 3.11
C ILE A 48 3.98 -17.82 3.77
N ASP A 49 4.22 -18.93 3.06
CA ASP A 49 3.96 -20.28 3.61
C ASP A 49 4.93 -21.40 3.21
N ASP A 50 6.06 -21.12 2.55
CA ASP A 50 7.13 -22.10 2.22
C ASP A 50 6.75 -23.33 1.36
N VAL A 51 5.49 -23.48 0.97
CA VAL A 51 5.00 -24.65 0.23
C VAL A 51 4.67 -24.32 -1.23
N GLU A 52 4.40 -23.05 -1.56
CA GLU A 52 4.03 -22.65 -2.93
C GLU A 52 5.12 -21.83 -3.64
N ILE A 53 5.03 -21.77 -4.97
CA ILE A 53 5.84 -20.91 -5.83
C ILE A 53 5.31 -19.47 -5.71
N SER A 54 6.15 -18.50 -5.32
CA SER A 54 5.75 -17.11 -5.06
C SER A 54 5.99 -16.16 -6.23
N ARG A 55 5.21 -15.08 -6.18
CA ARG A 55 5.23 -13.90 -7.04
C ARG A 55 6.26 -12.86 -6.51
N PRO A 56 6.73 -11.93 -7.36
CA PRO A 56 7.52 -10.76 -6.92
C PRO A 56 6.77 -9.97 -5.83
N ILE A 57 7.49 -9.29 -4.93
CA ILE A 57 6.85 -8.40 -3.93
C ILE A 57 6.17 -7.21 -4.61
N PHE A 58 6.66 -6.83 -5.79
CA PHE A 58 5.95 -5.93 -6.69
C PHE A 58 4.63 -6.53 -7.20
N ASP A 59 3.55 -5.76 -7.10
CA ASP A 59 2.22 -6.12 -7.64
C ASP A 59 1.66 -7.43 -7.01
N LEU A 60 1.79 -7.56 -5.69
CA LEU A 60 1.32 -8.73 -4.93
C LEU A 60 -0.20 -8.82 -4.81
N GLY A 61 -0.87 -7.67 -4.83
CA GLY A 61 -2.26 -7.53 -4.45
C GLY A 61 -2.43 -7.28 -2.95
N PRO A 62 -3.52 -6.60 -2.55
CA PRO A 62 -3.70 -6.10 -1.19
C PRO A 62 -3.74 -7.20 -0.13
N GLU A 63 -4.35 -8.36 -0.41
CA GLU A 63 -4.38 -9.50 0.50
C GLU A 63 -2.98 -10.04 0.83
N ALA A 64 -2.15 -10.25 -0.21
CA ALA A 64 -0.82 -10.79 -0.07
C ALA A 64 0.15 -9.77 0.55
N THR A 65 0.01 -8.49 0.18
CA THR A 65 0.78 -7.38 0.78
C THR A 65 0.49 -7.27 2.29
N VAL A 66 -0.79 -7.29 2.69
CA VAL A 66 -1.18 -7.23 4.11
C VAL A 66 -0.70 -8.46 4.88
N ALA A 67 -0.75 -9.65 4.28
CA ALA A 67 -0.24 -10.87 4.89
C ALA A 67 1.28 -10.80 5.11
N LEU A 68 2.04 -10.33 4.12
CA LEU A 68 3.49 -10.12 4.22
C LEU A 68 3.84 -9.13 5.33
N VAL A 69 3.18 -7.96 5.35
CA VAL A 69 3.42 -6.92 6.36
C VAL A 69 3.20 -7.48 7.76
N ASN A 70 2.06 -8.14 8.01
CA ASN A 70 1.75 -8.72 9.32
C ASN A 70 2.72 -9.85 9.71
N ARG A 71 3.11 -10.74 8.77
CA ARG A 71 4.07 -11.82 9.05
C ARG A 71 5.44 -11.28 9.45
N LEU A 72 5.93 -10.27 8.75
CA LEU A 72 7.20 -9.61 9.10
C LEU A 72 7.12 -8.91 10.45
N TRP A 73 5.92 -8.54 10.88
CA TRP A 73 5.65 -7.85 12.14
C TRP A 73 5.52 -8.79 13.35
N ASP A 74 4.83 -9.92 13.20
CA ASP A 74 4.56 -10.92 14.25
C ASP A 74 5.83 -11.61 14.79
N ALA A 75 6.95 -11.48 14.08
CA ALA A 75 8.22 -12.08 14.44
C ALA A 75 8.88 -11.52 15.73
N ASN A 76 8.22 -10.61 16.47
CA ASN A 76 8.63 -10.17 17.81
C ASN A 76 9.92 -9.33 17.89
N TYR A 77 10.20 -8.53 16.85
CA TYR A 77 11.42 -7.69 16.82
C TYR A 77 11.12 -6.26 17.24
N GLN A 78 11.79 -5.80 18.30
CA GLN A 78 11.46 -4.55 18.99
C GLN A 78 12.05 -3.28 18.36
N ASP A 79 12.90 -3.38 17.33
CA ASP A 79 13.82 -2.28 16.97
C ASP A 79 13.79 -1.84 15.49
N LEU A 80 12.71 -2.15 14.77
CA LEU A 80 12.51 -1.66 13.42
C LEU A 80 12.06 -0.19 13.44
N ALA A 81 13.01 0.72 13.65
CA ALA A 81 12.83 2.12 13.30
C ALA A 81 12.63 2.20 11.79
N LEU A 82 11.37 2.21 11.34
CA LEU A 82 11.03 2.49 9.96
C LEU A 82 11.61 3.87 9.60
N GLY A 83 12.65 3.87 8.76
CA GLY A 83 13.30 5.11 8.33
C GLY A 83 12.34 5.95 7.49
N GLY A 84 12.66 7.22 7.22
CA GLY A 84 11.94 7.96 6.20
C GLY A 84 12.29 7.40 4.83
N TRP A 85 11.45 6.54 4.26
CA TRP A 85 11.58 6.07 2.88
C TRP A 85 10.65 6.87 1.99
N SER A 86 11.19 7.44 0.91
CA SER A 86 10.40 8.02 -0.16
C SER A 86 10.11 6.98 -1.25
N LEU A 87 9.07 7.20 -2.05
CA LEU A 87 8.80 6.42 -3.26
C LEU A 87 10.03 6.37 -4.21
N LEU A 88 10.86 7.42 -4.21
CA LEU A 88 12.07 7.47 -5.04
C LEU A 88 13.14 6.50 -4.51
N ASP A 89 13.33 6.44 -3.19
CA ASP A 89 14.27 5.50 -2.57
C ASP A 89 13.86 4.06 -2.88
N ILE A 90 12.55 3.79 -2.83
CA ILE A 90 11.99 2.48 -3.15
C ILE A 90 12.24 2.10 -4.61
N ARG A 91 11.95 2.98 -5.56
CA ARG A 91 12.18 2.74 -6.98
C ARG A 91 13.65 2.51 -7.30
N THR A 92 14.53 3.26 -6.67
CA THR A 92 15.97 3.19 -6.92
C THR A 92 16.58 1.88 -6.41
N HIS A 93 16.03 1.31 -5.32
CA HIS A 93 16.56 0.11 -4.69
C HIS A 93 15.65 -1.12 -4.84
N ALA A 94 14.66 -1.09 -5.74
CA ALA A 94 13.68 -2.16 -5.94
C ALA A 94 14.31 -3.56 -6.10
N SER A 95 15.40 -3.66 -6.86
CA SER A 95 16.12 -4.93 -7.06
C SER A 95 16.82 -5.43 -5.79
N MET A 96 17.29 -4.55 -4.92
CA MET A 96 17.85 -4.90 -3.62
C MET A 96 16.76 -5.43 -2.68
N PHE A 97 15.58 -4.80 -2.70
CA PHE A 97 14.44 -5.20 -1.89
C PHE A 97 13.87 -6.56 -2.30
N GLU A 98 13.66 -6.79 -3.59
CA GLU A 98 13.22 -8.08 -4.12
C GLU A 98 14.22 -9.20 -3.77
N ARG A 99 15.53 -8.92 -3.88
CA ARG A 99 16.57 -9.86 -3.47
C ARG A 99 16.53 -10.19 -1.97
N ALA A 100 16.28 -9.21 -1.12
CA ALA A 100 16.10 -9.44 0.31
C ALA A 100 14.85 -10.29 0.57
N GLY A 101 13.77 -10.05 -0.16
CA GLY A 101 12.52 -10.82 -0.12
C GLY A 101 12.69 -12.31 -0.42
N MET A 102 13.63 -12.66 -1.30
CA MET A 102 13.95 -14.07 -1.60
C MET A 102 14.61 -14.83 -0.44
N ALA A 103 15.07 -14.13 0.62
CA ALA A 103 15.84 -14.72 1.72
C ALA A 103 15.17 -14.54 3.10
N VAL A 104 13.85 -14.29 3.16
CA VAL A 104 13.07 -13.90 4.38
C VAL A 104 13.35 -14.75 5.62
N ARG A 105 13.70 -16.04 5.47
CA ARG A 105 14.01 -16.94 6.60
C ARG A 105 15.39 -16.73 7.26
N HIS A 106 16.31 -16.04 6.60
CA HIS A 106 17.70 -15.85 7.08
C HIS A 106 18.17 -14.38 7.09
N VAL A 107 17.27 -13.44 6.91
CA VAL A 107 17.58 -12.00 6.88
C VAL A 107 17.68 -11.40 8.27
N GLY A 108 18.69 -10.56 8.47
CA GLY A 108 18.84 -9.73 9.66
C GLY A 108 17.79 -8.62 9.71
N ASP A 109 17.81 -7.86 10.81
CA ASP A 109 16.83 -6.79 11.07
C ASP A 109 16.81 -5.71 9.98
N LEU A 110 17.98 -5.44 9.39
CA LEU A 110 18.16 -4.45 8.33
C LEU A 110 17.47 -4.87 7.03
N GLU A 111 17.65 -6.11 6.60
CA GLU A 111 17.01 -6.62 5.38
C GLU A 111 15.51 -6.79 5.56
N ARG A 112 15.03 -7.16 6.76
CA ARG A 112 13.59 -7.17 7.05
C ARG A 112 12.97 -5.78 7.00
N LYS A 113 13.69 -4.75 7.47
CA LYS A 113 13.27 -3.34 7.35
C LYS A 113 13.10 -2.95 5.90
N TYR A 114 14.03 -3.37 5.07
CA TYR A 114 14.00 -3.15 3.63
C TYR A 114 12.80 -3.84 2.98
N ILE A 115 12.56 -5.12 3.28
CA ILE A 115 11.42 -5.87 2.75
C ILE A 115 10.10 -5.24 3.19
N LEU A 116 9.99 -4.84 4.46
CA LEU A 116 8.79 -4.21 5.01
C LEU A 116 8.50 -2.85 4.36
N ALA A 117 9.53 -1.99 4.24
CA ALA A 117 9.41 -0.72 3.53
C ALA A 117 9.01 -0.95 2.06
N TYR A 118 9.61 -1.94 1.40
CA TYR A 118 9.28 -2.30 0.03
C TYR A 118 7.82 -2.76 -0.09
N ALA A 119 7.35 -3.65 0.79
CA ALA A 119 5.99 -4.15 0.78
C ALA A 119 4.94 -3.01 0.86
N PHE A 120 5.18 -1.99 1.68
CA PHE A 120 4.28 -0.82 1.76
C PHE A 120 4.17 -0.02 0.46
N TYR A 121 5.20 -0.02 -0.39
CA TYR A 121 5.29 0.84 -1.59
C TYR A 121 5.25 0.09 -2.92
N SER A 122 5.25 -1.25 -2.89
CA SER A 122 5.36 -2.10 -4.09
C SER A 122 4.02 -2.43 -4.74
N ASP A 123 2.92 -1.99 -4.13
CA ASP A 123 1.55 -2.20 -4.57
C ASP A 123 0.76 -0.89 -4.42
N ALA A 124 -0.54 -0.90 -4.74
CA ALA A 124 -1.45 0.17 -4.37
C ALA A 124 -1.38 0.45 -2.86
N PRO A 125 -1.58 1.72 -2.43
CA PRO A 125 -1.58 2.06 -1.02
C PRO A 125 -2.62 1.22 -0.26
N LEU A 126 -2.22 0.73 0.93
CA LEU A 126 -3.09 -0.07 1.80
C LEU A 126 -4.38 0.65 2.19
N ILE A 127 -4.33 1.99 2.25
CA ILE A 127 -5.47 2.88 2.40
C ILE A 127 -5.47 3.84 1.21
N PRO A 128 -6.16 3.49 0.11
CA PRO A 128 -6.19 4.32 -1.09
C PRO A 128 -7.14 5.50 -0.89
N ILE A 129 -6.60 6.62 -0.36
CA ILE A 129 -7.37 7.86 -0.19
C ILE A 129 -7.14 8.78 -1.40
N PRO A 130 -8.19 9.21 -2.11
CA PRO A 130 -8.06 10.20 -3.19
C PRO A 130 -7.41 11.49 -2.70
N LYS A 131 -6.61 12.13 -3.56
CA LYS A 131 -5.88 13.37 -3.20
C LYS A 131 -6.82 14.51 -2.83
N GLU A 132 -8.00 14.54 -3.44
CA GLU A 132 -9.05 15.51 -3.20
C GLU A 132 -9.64 15.34 -1.79
N GLU A 133 -9.85 14.09 -1.35
CA GLU A 133 -10.30 13.80 0.02
C GLU A 133 -9.22 14.14 1.05
N ILE A 134 -7.95 13.83 0.77
CA ILE A 134 -6.82 14.24 1.62
C ILE A 134 -6.80 15.76 1.78
N ALA A 135 -6.93 16.52 0.67
CA ALA A 135 -6.95 17.97 0.70
C ALA A 135 -8.16 18.53 1.48
N MET A 136 -9.33 17.89 1.32
CA MET A 136 -10.56 18.28 2.03
C MET A 136 -10.45 18.07 3.55
N TYR A 137 -9.76 17.01 3.98
CA TYR A 137 -9.61 16.64 5.39
C TYR A 137 -8.25 16.98 5.98
N ARG A 138 -7.53 17.93 5.40
CA ARG A 138 -6.19 18.38 5.86
C ARG A 138 -6.13 18.84 7.32
N ASN A 139 -7.27 19.19 7.91
CA ASN A 139 -7.39 19.66 9.30
C ASN A 139 -8.20 18.68 10.18
N GLY A 140 -8.28 17.43 9.74
CA GLY A 140 -9.04 16.37 10.41
C GLY A 140 -10.33 16.01 9.69
N ILE A 141 -10.74 14.76 9.90
CA ILE A 141 -11.92 14.13 9.32
C ILE A 141 -13.03 13.99 10.37
N PRO A 142 -14.28 14.35 10.04
CA PRO A 142 -15.43 14.06 10.90
C PRO A 142 -15.63 12.56 11.06
N ARG A 143 -15.99 12.10 12.27
CA ARG A 143 -16.21 10.68 12.57
C ARG A 143 -17.21 10.01 11.62
N SER A 144 -18.26 10.73 11.22
CA SER A 144 -19.28 10.25 10.27
C SER A 144 -18.76 10.01 8.84
N LYS A 145 -17.55 10.50 8.51
CA LYS A 145 -16.90 10.36 7.21
C LYS A 145 -15.73 9.38 7.22
N ILE A 146 -15.28 8.91 8.38
CA ILE A 146 -14.21 7.91 8.45
C ILE A 146 -14.60 6.62 7.72
N GLY A 147 -15.85 6.16 7.90
CA GLY A 147 -16.33 4.96 7.22
C GLY A 147 -16.28 5.07 5.69
N SER A 148 -16.51 6.25 5.10
CA SER A 148 -16.39 6.41 3.64
C SER A 148 -14.95 6.32 3.15
N VAL A 149 -13.98 6.81 3.94
CA VAL A 149 -12.55 6.65 3.61
C VAL A 149 -12.14 5.17 3.71
N LEU A 150 -12.59 4.47 4.76
CA LEU A 150 -12.27 3.05 4.94
C LEU A 150 -12.97 2.14 3.92
N ASN A 151 -14.03 2.62 3.24
CA ASN A 151 -14.68 1.92 2.14
C ASN A 151 -13.81 1.80 0.89
N HIS A 152 -12.74 2.58 0.77
CA HIS A 152 -11.75 2.41 -0.29
C HIS A 152 -10.86 1.18 -0.06
N ILE A 153 -10.83 0.63 1.16
CA ILE A 153 -10.09 -0.60 1.48
C ILE A 153 -10.98 -1.81 1.18
N PRO A 154 -10.47 -2.84 0.47
CA PRO A 154 -11.22 -4.08 0.26
C PRO A 154 -11.68 -4.70 1.60
N GLN A 155 -12.95 -5.10 1.66
CA GLN A 155 -13.56 -5.58 2.92
C GLN A 155 -12.84 -6.82 3.48
N THR A 156 -12.28 -7.66 2.60
CA THR A 156 -11.50 -8.87 2.93
C THR A 156 -10.25 -8.60 3.76
N VAL A 157 -9.66 -7.41 3.62
CA VAL A 157 -8.37 -7.05 4.28
C VAL A 157 -8.49 -5.90 5.27
N ARG A 158 -9.62 -5.17 5.28
CA ARG A 158 -9.79 -3.94 6.06
C ARG A 158 -9.40 -4.10 7.53
N GLN A 159 -9.87 -5.14 8.20
CA GLN A 159 -9.58 -5.35 9.62
C GLN A 159 -8.06 -5.53 9.87
N LYS A 160 -7.37 -6.27 8.99
CA LYS A 160 -5.92 -6.44 9.06
C LYS A 160 -5.18 -5.14 8.77
N VAL A 161 -5.67 -4.30 7.85
CA VAL A 161 -5.12 -2.95 7.62
C VAL A 161 -5.29 -2.08 8.87
N LEU A 162 -6.45 -2.11 9.54
CA LEU A 162 -6.67 -1.37 10.78
C LEU A 162 -5.73 -1.83 11.91
N GLN A 163 -5.43 -3.13 11.98
CA GLN A 163 -4.41 -3.67 12.91
C GLN A 163 -3.01 -3.14 12.59
N ILE A 164 -2.64 -3.04 11.30
CA ILE A 164 -1.37 -2.43 10.87
C ILE A 164 -1.26 -0.97 11.36
N ILE A 165 -2.36 -0.18 11.33
CA ILE A 165 -2.37 1.18 11.91
C ILE A 165 -2.03 1.14 13.40
N ALA A 166 -2.68 0.25 14.15
CA ALA A 166 -2.44 0.09 15.59
C ALA A 166 -0.98 -0.23 15.90
N HIS A 167 -0.40 -1.12 15.11
CA HIS A 167 0.98 -1.54 15.22
C HIS A 167 1.97 -0.40 14.91
N LEU A 168 1.72 0.39 13.86
CA LEU A 168 2.53 1.55 13.50
C LEU A 168 2.47 2.64 14.58
N GLU A 169 1.28 2.92 15.13
CA GLU A 169 1.08 3.90 16.22
C GLU A 169 1.90 3.53 17.47
N GLN A 170 1.88 2.25 17.87
CA GLN A 170 2.60 1.77 19.06
C GLN A 170 4.13 1.93 18.92
N ARG A 171 4.66 1.89 17.70
CA ARG A 171 6.11 1.94 17.42
C ARG A 171 6.66 3.35 17.31
N VAL A 172 5.90 4.25 16.67
CA VAL A 172 6.21 5.69 16.65
C VAL A 172 6.47 6.21 18.07
N ARG A 173 5.68 5.74 19.03
CA ARG A 173 5.83 6.04 20.47
C ARG A 173 7.20 5.68 21.07
N ILE A 174 7.93 4.72 20.50
CA ILE A 174 9.20 4.21 21.03
C ILE A 174 10.40 4.97 20.43
N ALA A 175 10.26 5.53 19.22
CA ALA A 175 11.40 5.97 18.42
C ALA A 175 11.70 7.48 18.46
N THR A 176 10.72 8.34 18.79
CA THR A 176 10.82 9.79 18.50
C THR A 176 10.02 10.68 19.46
N SER A 177 10.39 11.97 19.53
CA SER A 177 9.73 13.02 20.34
C SER A 177 8.89 14.01 19.51
N ASP A 178 8.70 13.77 18.21
CA ASP A 178 7.98 14.65 17.28
C ASP A 178 6.77 13.93 16.65
N GLU A 179 5.62 14.06 17.30
CA GLU A 179 4.37 13.38 16.94
C GLU A 179 3.88 13.73 15.52
N GLU A 180 4.11 14.96 15.04
CA GLU A 180 3.63 15.41 13.74
C GLU A 180 4.38 14.71 12.59
N SER A 181 5.71 14.66 12.72
CA SER A 181 6.60 13.95 11.79
C SER A 181 6.27 12.45 11.70
N ASP A 182 5.83 11.88 12.82
CA ASP A 182 5.53 10.45 12.88
C ASP A 182 4.23 10.07 12.20
N TRP A 183 3.16 10.84 12.37
CA TRP A 183 1.92 10.61 11.63
C TRP A 183 2.09 10.81 10.13
N ALA A 184 2.93 11.75 9.71
CA ALA A 184 3.26 11.94 8.30
C ALA A 184 3.96 10.69 7.73
N ARG A 185 4.88 10.06 8.48
CA ARG A 185 5.55 8.81 8.07
C ARG A 185 4.57 7.65 7.98
N ILE A 186 3.72 7.46 8.99
CA ILE A 186 2.66 6.43 8.98
C ILE A 186 1.76 6.63 7.74
N ALA A 187 1.34 7.86 7.48
CA ALA A 187 0.53 8.18 6.32
C ALA A 187 1.24 7.89 4.99
N SER A 188 2.56 8.11 4.92
CA SER A 188 3.34 7.76 3.74
C SER A 188 3.36 6.24 3.48
N TYR A 189 3.48 5.41 4.51
CA TYR A 189 3.43 3.95 4.35
C TYR A 189 2.04 3.44 3.92
N LEU A 190 0.98 4.00 4.51
CA LEU A 190 -0.37 3.50 4.29
C LEU A 190 -1.04 4.07 3.05
N CYS A 191 -0.78 5.34 2.74
CA CYS A 191 -1.48 6.12 1.71
C CYS A 191 -0.56 6.61 0.57
N HIS A 192 0.76 6.36 0.67
CA HIS A 192 1.78 6.96 -0.21
C HIS A 192 1.74 8.49 -0.22
N SER A 193 1.26 9.10 0.87
CA SER A 193 1.13 10.55 0.99
C SER A 193 1.29 11.01 2.43
N TYR A 194 2.33 11.83 2.67
CA TYR A 194 2.52 12.51 3.95
C TYR A 194 1.34 13.41 4.34
N ASN A 195 0.63 13.95 3.35
CA ASN A 195 -0.49 14.87 3.57
C ASN A 195 -1.73 14.17 4.17
N ALA A 196 -1.78 12.84 4.18
CA ALA A 196 -2.86 12.08 4.81
C ALA A 196 -2.69 11.93 6.34
N ALA A 197 -1.67 12.55 6.95
CA ALA A 197 -1.36 12.44 8.38
C ALA A 197 -2.57 12.67 9.30
N GLU A 198 -3.30 13.77 9.11
CA GLU A 198 -4.48 14.09 9.93
C GLU A 198 -5.60 13.07 9.77
N VAL A 199 -5.81 12.56 8.55
CA VAL A 199 -6.83 11.56 8.28
C VAL A 199 -6.49 10.24 8.99
N ILE A 200 -5.25 9.78 8.87
CA ILE A 200 -4.79 8.56 9.54
C ILE A 200 -4.83 8.70 11.05
N ARG A 201 -4.38 9.84 11.59
CA ARG A 201 -4.44 10.14 13.03
C ARG A 201 -5.87 10.08 13.55
N ASP A 202 -6.81 10.63 12.79
CA ASP A 202 -8.22 10.63 13.18
C ASP A 202 -8.89 9.25 13.05
N ILE A 203 -8.54 8.45 12.04
CA ILE A 203 -8.93 7.03 11.98
C ILE A 203 -8.45 6.34 13.26
N ALA A 204 -7.20 6.56 13.65
CA ALA A 204 -6.63 5.90 14.81
C ALA A 204 -7.29 6.30 16.14
N ARG A 205 -7.63 7.58 16.26
CA ARG A 205 -8.28 8.12 17.46
C ARG A 205 -9.77 7.83 17.56
N LYS A 206 -10.48 7.69 16.44
CA LYS A 206 -11.95 7.74 16.41
C LYS A 206 -12.59 6.42 15.96
N TRP A 207 -11.82 5.44 15.49
CA TRP A 207 -12.32 4.16 14.99
C TRP A 207 -11.98 2.99 15.93
N ASN A 208 -12.93 2.06 16.06
CA ASN A 208 -12.74 0.78 16.72
C ASN A 208 -12.25 -0.24 15.69
N TYR A 209 -11.00 -0.69 15.84
CA TYR A 209 -10.37 -1.63 14.91
C TYR A 209 -10.97 -3.03 14.99
N ASP A 210 -11.37 -3.46 16.18
CA ASP A 210 -11.85 -4.84 16.41
C ASP A 210 -13.25 -5.03 15.86
N ARG A 211 -14.09 -4.00 15.99
CA ARG A 211 -15.50 -4.02 15.56
C ARG A 211 -15.75 -3.35 14.21
N ASP A 212 -14.70 -2.79 13.59
CA ASP A 212 -14.78 -1.98 12.37
C ASP A 212 -15.92 -0.95 12.40
N CYS A 213 -15.96 -0.14 13.46
CA CYS A 213 -17.04 0.82 13.67
C CYS A 213 -16.54 2.11 14.35
N PRO A 214 -17.26 3.24 14.24
CA PRO A 214 -16.86 4.46 14.93
C PRO A 214 -16.98 4.31 16.45
N LEU A 215 -16.01 4.86 17.19
CA LEU A 215 -16.12 5.01 18.64
C LEU A 215 -17.30 5.92 19.01
N PRO A 216 -17.87 5.78 20.22
CA PRO A 216 -18.97 6.63 20.68
C PRO A 216 -18.64 8.13 20.55
N VAL A 217 -19.68 8.95 20.37
CA VAL A 217 -19.52 10.40 20.27
C VAL A 217 -18.87 10.94 21.54
N GLY A 218 -17.80 11.73 21.37
CA GLY A 218 -17.03 12.27 22.48
C GLY A 218 -15.99 11.32 23.05
N VAL A 219 -15.89 10.08 22.59
CA VAL A 219 -14.86 9.12 22.97
C VAL A 219 -13.77 9.05 21.91
N GLU A 220 -12.52 9.19 22.33
CA GLU A 220 -11.35 9.05 21.47
C GLU A 220 -10.32 8.14 22.14
N ARG A 221 -9.51 7.46 21.35
CA ARG A 221 -8.32 6.78 21.83
C ARG A 221 -7.30 7.83 22.23
N HIS A 222 -6.77 7.69 23.45
CA HIS A 222 -5.71 8.57 23.91
C HIS A 222 -4.43 8.25 23.09
N PRO A 223 -3.79 9.25 22.48
CA PRO A 223 -2.60 9.06 21.66
C PRO A 223 -1.56 8.17 22.34
N GLY A 224 -1.03 7.19 21.60
CA GLY A 224 0.03 6.32 22.10
C GLY A 224 -0.41 5.31 23.16
N THR A 225 -1.72 5.12 23.39
CA THR A 225 -2.24 4.10 24.30
C THR A 225 -3.44 3.37 23.69
N SER A 226 -3.74 2.17 24.18
CA SER A 226 -5.01 1.50 23.88
C SER A 226 -6.18 2.06 24.72
N ARG A 227 -5.95 3.07 25.57
CA ARG A 227 -6.96 3.60 26.48
C ARG A 227 -7.90 4.52 25.74
N LEU A 228 -9.19 4.33 25.98
CA LEU A 228 -10.23 5.24 25.51
C LEU A 228 -10.51 6.29 26.57
N VAL A 229 -10.71 7.52 26.13
CA VAL A 229 -10.95 8.67 27.00
C VAL A 229 -12.09 9.53 26.47
N TRP A 230 -12.78 10.21 27.38
CA TRP A 230 -13.68 11.28 27.02
C TRP A 230 -12.87 12.48 26.52
N LYS A 231 -13.09 12.91 25.28
CA LYS A 231 -12.38 14.04 24.68
C LYS A 231 -12.46 15.33 25.52
N LYS A 232 -13.62 15.57 26.14
CA LYS A 232 -13.88 16.79 26.91
C LYS A 232 -13.14 16.82 28.25
N THR A 233 -13.04 15.68 28.94
CA THR A 233 -12.51 15.62 30.30
C THR A 233 -11.13 14.97 30.38
N GLY A 234 -10.73 14.20 29.38
CA GLY A 234 -9.52 13.36 29.39
C GLY A 234 -9.65 12.11 30.30
N GLU A 235 -10.78 11.93 30.97
CA GLU A 235 -11.01 10.80 31.87
C GLU A 235 -11.19 9.50 31.10
N ALA A 236 -10.79 8.39 31.73
CA ALA A 236 -10.92 7.07 31.15
C ALA A 236 -12.40 6.73 30.85
N PHE A 237 -12.66 6.28 29.63
CA PHE A 237 -13.95 5.74 29.24
C PHE A 237 -14.03 4.27 29.63
N THR A 238 -15.00 3.92 30.47
CA THR A 238 -15.23 2.53 30.96
C THR A 238 -16.48 1.87 30.37
N GLY A 239 -17.17 2.54 29.45
CA GLY A 239 -18.33 1.99 28.77
C GLY A 239 -17.96 0.90 27.76
N HIS A 240 -18.96 0.12 27.34
CA HIS A 240 -18.77 -0.87 26.27
C HIS A 240 -18.66 -0.17 24.91
N VAL A 241 -17.76 -0.68 24.07
CA VAL A 241 -17.44 -0.20 22.72
C VAL A 241 -17.62 -1.36 21.78
#